data_AF-A0A1H7A369-F1
#
_entry.id   AF-A0A1H7A369-F1
#
_cell.length_a   1.000
_cell.length_b   1.000
_cell.length_c   1.000
_cell.angle_alpha   90.00
_cell.angle_beta   90.00
_cell.angle_gamma   90.00
#
_symmetry.space_group_name_H-M   'P 1'
#
loop_
_entity.id
_entity.type
_entity.pdbx_description
1 polymer ?
#
loop_
_entity_poly.entity_id
_entity_poly.type
_entity_poly.pdbx_seq_one_letter_code
_entity_poly.pdbx_strand_id
1 'polypeptide(L)'
;MKLNQKYIEKIFYNYDKIRQAVYEARNDLGSIKAGGNSSGHAFVSDPTAIAALRNSMELRKVVIDMGKNQDSLVVSNPEKWMKVVDYTYAYFKGKTTMDVLQDRFSGESYGETCNKLNISRNIYYCYLQEGMHYAQLCAVGLQLMALF
;
A
#
# COMPACT_ATOMS: atom_id res chain seq x y z
N MET A 1 -14.88 12.79 -5.83
CA MET A 1 -14.45 11.37 -5.98
C MET A 1 -13.07 11.15 -6.65
N LYS A 2 -12.63 11.96 -7.64
CA LYS A 2 -11.34 11.76 -8.38
C LYS A 2 -10.05 11.81 -7.52
N LEU A 3 -10.07 12.45 -6.35
CA LEU A 3 -8.90 12.54 -5.46
C LEU A 3 -8.51 11.18 -4.87
N ASN A 4 -9.48 10.33 -4.54
CA ASN A 4 -9.22 9.02 -3.93
C ASN A 4 -8.62 8.04 -4.94
N GLN A 5 -9.10 8.05 -6.18
CA GLN A 5 -8.60 7.14 -7.23
C GLN A 5 -7.11 7.38 -7.53
N LYS A 6 -6.69 8.64 -7.69
CA LYS A 6 -5.28 8.97 -7.93
C LYS A 6 -4.36 8.51 -6.80
N TYR A 7 -4.83 8.56 -5.55
CA TYR A 7 -4.07 8.09 -4.41
C TYR A 7 -3.93 6.56 -4.43
N ILE A 8 -5.02 5.83 -4.70
CA ILE A 8 -4.99 4.37 -4.83
C ILE A 8 -4.05 3.96 -5.96
N GLU A 9 -4.13 4.59 -7.14
CA GLU A 9 -3.21 4.31 -8.23
C GLU A 9 -1.75 4.53 -7.81
N LYS A 10 -1.44 5.60 -7.07
CA LYS A 10 -0.10 5.82 -6.50
C LYS A 10 0.33 4.72 -5.53
N ILE A 11 -0.58 4.18 -4.72
CA ILE A 11 -0.29 3.07 -3.81
C ILE A 11 0.06 1.81 -4.62
N PHE A 12 -0.72 1.48 -5.66
CA PHE A 12 -0.44 0.33 -6.51
C PHE A 12 0.91 0.47 -7.24
N TYR A 13 1.21 1.64 -7.82
CA TYR A 13 2.50 1.90 -8.48
C TYR A 13 3.71 1.78 -7.54
N ASN A 14 3.52 2.10 -6.25
CA ASN A 14 4.60 2.06 -5.27
C ASN A 14 4.48 0.86 -4.34
N TYR A 15 3.69 -0.16 -4.68
CA TYR A 15 3.43 -1.29 -3.80
C TYR A 15 4.73 -1.98 -3.35
N ASP A 16 5.66 -2.23 -4.27
CA ASP A 16 6.95 -2.86 -3.93
C ASP A 16 7.82 -1.98 -3.02
N LYS A 17 7.83 -0.65 -3.27
CA LYS A 17 8.54 0.31 -2.42
C LYS A 17 7.91 0.42 -1.03
N ILE A 18 6.58 0.41 -0.95
CA ILE A 18 5.84 0.40 0.33
C ILE A 18 6.17 -0.88 1.09
N ARG A 19 6.17 -2.03 0.41
CA ARG A 19 6.50 -3.33 1.00
C ARG A 19 7.94 -3.35 1.53
N GLN A 20 8.89 -2.84 0.76
CA GLN A 20 10.27 -2.72 1.19
C GLN A 20 10.41 -1.77 2.38
N ALA A 21 9.81 -0.58 2.33
CA ALA A 21 9.88 0.39 3.41
C ALA A 21 9.18 -0.10 4.69
N VAL A 22 8.11 -0.90 4.58
CA VAL A 22 7.48 -1.59 5.72
C VAL A 22 8.41 -2.67 6.30
N TYR A 23 9.08 -3.44 5.44
CA TYR A 23 10.04 -4.45 5.88
C TYR A 23 11.24 -3.81 6.57
N GLU A 24 11.81 -2.74 6.00
CA GLU A 24 12.88 -1.94 6.58
C GLU A 24 12.45 -1.34 7.91
N ALA A 25 11.28 -0.68 7.98
CA ALA A 25 10.76 -0.13 9.23
C ALA A 25 10.51 -1.21 10.30
N ARG A 26 10.10 -2.43 9.90
CA ARG A 26 9.94 -3.55 10.83
C ARG A 26 11.27 -4.13 11.33
N ASN A 27 12.32 -4.14 10.52
CA ASN A 27 13.65 -4.60 10.92
C ASN A 27 14.45 -3.52 11.66
N ASP A 28 14.26 -2.25 11.30
CA ASP A 28 14.92 -1.09 11.91
C ASP A 28 14.29 -0.70 13.26
N LEU A 29 13.16 -1.31 13.64
CA LEU A 29 12.64 -1.30 15.01
C LEU A 29 13.66 -1.82 16.04
N GLY A 30 14.70 -2.53 15.62
CA GLY A 30 15.85 -2.87 16.46
C GLY A 30 16.83 -1.71 16.71
N SER A 31 16.79 -0.62 15.94
CA SER A 31 17.79 0.46 15.93
C SER A 31 17.22 1.85 16.26
N ILE A 32 15.91 2.01 16.40
CA ILE A 32 15.31 3.27 16.86
C ILE A 32 15.68 3.49 18.33
N LYS A 33 16.73 4.30 18.55
CA LYS A 33 17.09 4.88 19.84
C LYS A 33 15.82 5.42 20.49
N ALA A 34 15.41 4.78 21.58
CA ALA A 34 14.41 5.31 22.49
C ALA A 34 14.90 6.70 22.92
N GLY A 35 14.32 7.75 22.33
CA GLY A 35 14.54 9.13 22.74
C GLY A 35 14.09 9.25 24.18
N GLY A 36 15.04 9.20 25.11
CA GLY A 36 14.81 9.38 26.52
C GLY A 36 14.31 10.79 26.76
N ASN A 37 13.13 10.91 27.35
CA ASN A 37 12.86 12.06 28.20
C ASN A 37 11.83 11.70 29.29
N SER A 38 12.27 11.89 30.53
CA SER A 38 11.48 12.16 31.72
C SER A 38 10.77 11.01 32.45
N SER A 39 11.21 10.85 33.70
CA SER A 39 10.40 10.66 34.92
C SER A 39 9.90 9.26 35.28
N GLY A 40 10.74 8.56 36.05
CA GLY A 40 10.34 8.03 37.35
C GLY A 40 9.17 7.06 37.42
N HIS A 41 9.30 5.86 36.88
CA HIS A 41 8.67 4.66 37.44
C HIS A 41 9.53 3.44 37.07
N ALA A 42 9.89 2.63 38.06
CA ALA A 42 10.53 1.34 37.85
C ALA A 42 9.50 0.37 37.24
N PHE A 43 9.21 0.55 35.95
CA PHE A 43 8.53 -0.47 35.15
C PHE A 43 9.58 -1.52 34.81
N VAL A 44 9.60 -2.62 35.59
CA VAL A 44 10.17 -3.89 35.13
C VAL A 44 9.25 -4.40 34.03
N SER A 45 9.34 -3.74 32.88
CA SER A 45 8.70 -4.20 31.67
C SER A 45 9.68 -5.17 31.03
N ASP A 46 9.28 -6.43 30.95
CA ASP A 46 10.03 -7.44 30.22
C ASP A 46 10.35 -6.88 28.82
N PRO A 47 11.64 -6.70 28.47
CA PRO A 47 12.04 -6.15 27.18
C PRO A 47 11.46 -6.94 26.01
N THR A 48 11.23 -8.25 26.20
CA THR A 48 10.60 -9.16 25.24
C THR A 48 9.11 -8.88 25.13
N ALA A 49 8.40 -8.56 26.21
CA ALA A 49 6.97 -8.19 26.15
C ALA A 49 6.76 -6.83 25.46
N ILE A 50 7.62 -5.85 25.71
CA ILE A 50 7.59 -4.56 24.99
C ILE A 50 7.93 -4.75 23.50
N ALA A 51 8.95 -5.55 23.18
CA ALA A 51 9.30 -5.86 21.79
C ALA A 51 8.17 -6.62 21.07
N ALA A 52 7.50 -7.56 21.77
CA ALA A 52 6.35 -8.29 21.25
C ALA A 52 5.15 -7.37 20.98
N LEU A 53 4.81 -6.48 21.94
CA LEU A 53 3.76 -5.49 21.74
C LEU A 53 4.08 -4.55 20.59
N ARG A 54 5.33 -4.08 20.46
CA ARG A 54 5.76 -3.20 19.37
C ARG A 54 5.74 -3.88 18.00
N ASN A 55 6.13 -5.15 17.92
CA ASN A 55 6.03 -5.95 16.69
C ASN A 55 4.58 -6.30 16.32
N SER A 56 3.67 -6.35 17.31
CA SER A 56 2.24 -6.58 17.07
C SER A 56 1.48 -5.32 16.64
N MET A 57 2.03 -4.13 16.87
CA MET A 57 1.38 -2.86 16.51
C MET A 57 1.61 -2.53 15.04
N GLU A 58 0.52 -2.30 14.30
CA GLU A 58 0.58 -1.88 12.90
C GLU A 58 1.40 -0.57 12.77
N LEU A 59 2.28 -0.49 11.76
CA LEU A 59 3.01 0.74 11.47
C LEU A 59 2.02 1.87 11.18
N ARG A 60 2.08 2.95 11.97
CA ARG A 60 1.16 4.09 11.80
C ARG A 60 1.40 4.83 10.50
N LYS A 61 2.66 5.03 10.11
CA LYS A 61 3.06 5.76 8.90
C LYS A 61 4.41 5.27 8.40
N VAL A 62 4.58 5.29 7.07
CA VAL A 62 5.87 5.10 6.40
C VAL A 62 6.06 6.27 5.42
N VAL A 63 7.26 6.81 5.39
CA VAL A 63 7.66 7.87 4.45
C VAL A 63 8.53 7.22 3.39
N ILE A 64 8.15 7.39 2.13
CA ILE A 64 8.89 6.86 0.99
C ILE A 64 9.52 8.04 0.27
N ASP A 65 10.85 8.08 0.26
CA ASP A 65 11.58 9.06 -0.53
C ASP A 65 11.51 8.67 -2.01
N MET A 66 10.82 9.50 -2.79
CA MET A 66 10.60 9.26 -4.22
C MET A 66 11.75 9.79 -5.10
N GLY A 67 12.90 10.14 -4.50
CA GLY A 67 14.11 10.62 -5.17
C GLY A 67 14.29 12.15 -5.11
N LYS A 68 15.45 12.63 -5.58
CA LYS A 68 15.99 14.00 -5.37
C LYS A 68 15.08 15.18 -5.75
N ASN A 69 14.01 14.97 -6.55
CA ASN A 69 13.12 16.02 -7.06
C ASN A 69 11.62 15.70 -6.91
N GLN A 70 11.23 14.67 -6.15
CA GLN A 70 9.82 14.32 -5.94
C GLN A 70 9.47 14.37 -4.46
N ASP A 71 8.32 14.95 -4.14
CA ASP A 71 7.78 15.02 -2.78
C ASP A 71 7.76 13.63 -2.13
N SER A 72 8.23 13.55 -0.88
CA SER A 72 8.16 12.34 -0.07
C SER A 72 6.71 11.84 0.03
N LEU A 73 6.47 10.58 -0.33
CA LEU A 73 5.13 9.99 -0.21
C LEU A 73 4.92 9.49 1.22
N VAL A 74 4.09 10.19 1.98
CA VAL A 74 3.68 9.76 3.32
C VAL A 74 2.48 8.83 3.19
N VAL A 75 2.67 7.55 3.49
CA VAL A 75 1.60 6.55 3.52
C VAL A 75 1.21 6.29 4.98
N SER A 76 -0.04 6.61 5.33
CA SER A 76 -0.58 6.29 6.65
C SER A 76 -1.22 4.91 6.63
N ASN A 77 -0.99 4.09 7.66
CA ASN A 77 -1.40 2.69 7.74
C ASN A 77 -0.97 1.85 6.51
N PRO A 78 0.34 1.81 6.17
CA PRO A 78 0.85 1.11 4.98
C PRO A 78 0.47 -0.37 4.93
N GLU A 79 0.40 -1.06 6.08
CA GLU A 79 0.02 -2.48 6.13
C GLU A 79 -1.43 -2.72 5.69
N LYS A 80 -2.34 -1.81 6.03
CA LYS A 80 -3.73 -1.89 5.56
C LYS A 80 -3.81 -1.60 4.06
N TRP A 81 -3.02 -0.66 3.55
CA TRP A 81 -2.91 -0.41 2.11
C TRP A 81 -2.34 -1.59 1.34
N MET A 82 -1.36 -2.30 1.91
CA MET A 82 -0.86 -3.56 1.32
C MET A 82 -1.97 -4.61 1.25
N LYS A 83 -2.77 -4.77 2.33
CA LYS A 83 -3.94 -5.66 2.32
C LYS A 83 -4.96 -5.28 1.24
N VAL A 84 -5.19 -3.99 0.98
CA VAL A 84 -6.07 -3.55 -0.13
C VAL A 84 -5.58 -4.08 -1.48
N VAL A 85 -4.28 -3.94 -1.75
CA VAL A 85 -3.68 -4.41 -3.00
C VAL A 85 -3.76 -5.93 -3.10
N ASP A 86 -3.40 -6.64 -2.03
CA ASP A 86 -3.43 -8.10 -1.97
C ASP A 86 -4.85 -8.65 -2.17
N TYR A 87 -5.86 -8.05 -1.52
CA TYR A 87 -7.26 -8.42 -1.70
C TYR A 87 -7.76 -8.14 -3.11
N THR A 88 -7.32 -7.03 -3.72
CA THR A 88 -7.68 -6.70 -5.10
C THR A 88 -7.14 -7.75 -6.06
N TYR A 89 -5.86 -8.11 -5.95
CA TYR A 89 -5.28 -9.16 -6.79
C TYR A 89 -5.88 -10.55 -6.51
N ALA A 90 -6.17 -10.86 -5.25
CA ALA A 90 -6.81 -12.13 -4.89
C ALA A 90 -8.23 -12.24 -5.49
N TYR A 91 -9.00 -11.16 -5.49
CA TYR A 91 -10.37 -11.14 -6.01
C TYR A 91 -10.44 -11.31 -7.53
N PHE A 92 -9.49 -10.70 -8.26
CA PHE A 92 -9.42 -10.81 -9.71
C PHE A 92 -8.55 -11.97 -10.20
N LYS A 93 -8.10 -12.86 -9.31
CA LYS A 93 -7.25 -14.00 -9.68
C LYS A 93 -7.89 -14.84 -10.78
N GLY A 94 -7.19 -14.97 -11.92
CA GLY A 94 -7.65 -15.72 -13.09
C GLY A 94 -8.61 -14.96 -14.01
N LYS A 95 -8.81 -13.65 -13.79
CA LYS A 95 -9.58 -12.76 -14.68
C LYS A 95 -8.66 -11.82 -15.44
N THR A 96 -9.05 -11.43 -16.65
CA THR A 96 -8.35 -10.44 -17.47
C THR A 96 -8.14 -9.10 -16.76
N THR A 97 -9.02 -8.74 -15.82
CA THR A 97 -8.87 -7.55 -14.97
C THR A 97 -7.57 -7.57 -14.17
N MET A 98 -7.14 -8.73 -13.68
CA MET A 98 -5.87 -8.86 -12.95
C MET A 98 -4.68 -8.60 -13.87
N ASP A 99 -4.68 -9.19 -15.07
CA ASP A 99 -3.60 -9.01 -16.04
C ASP A 99 -3.46 -7.53 -16.43
N VAL A 100 -4.59 -6.85 -16.70
CA VAL A 100 -4.62 -5.41 -16.99
C VAL A 100 -4.06 -4.57 -15.83
N LEU A 101 -4.40 -4.91 -14.59
CA LEU A 101 -3.88 -4.21 -13.41
C LEU A 101 -2.38 -4.44 -13.24
N GLN A 102 -1.91 -5.69 -13.40
CA GLN A 102 -0.50 -6.03 -13.28
C GLN A 102 0.34 -5.32 -14.35
N ASP A 103 -0.06 -5.41 -15.62
CA ASP A 103 0.65 -4.78 -16.73
C ASP A 103 0.69 -3.25 -16.57
N ARG A 104 -0.39 -2.63 -16.09
CA ARG A 104 -0.40 -1.20 -15.80
C ARG A 104 0.59 -0.81 -14.70
N PHE A 105 0.57 -1.53 -13.57
CA PHE A 105 1.38 -1.15 -12.41
C PHE A 105 2.84 -1.62 -12.50
N SER A 106 3.15 -2.55 -13.41
CA SER A 106 4.54 -2.87 -13.81
C SER A 106 5.15 -1.80 -14.73
N GLY A 107 4.32 -0.92 -15.31
CA GLY A 107 4.74 0.17 -16.18
C GLY A 107 4.63 -0.13 -17.68
N GLU A 108 3.97 -1.22 -18.08
CA GLU A 108 3.68 -1.48 -19.49
C GLU A 108 2.72 -0.43 -20.07
N SER A 109 2.89 -0.14 -21.36
CA SER A 109 2.00 0.78 -22.05
C SER A 109 0.64 0.14 -22.31
N TYR A 110 -0.43 0.93 -22.25
CA TYR A 110 -1.79 0.44 -22.52
C TYR A 110 -1.90 -0.27 -23.88
N GLY A 111 -1.12 0.15 -24.88
CA GLY A 111 -1.16 -0.40 -26.23
C GLY A 111 -0.60 -1.82 -26.29
N GLU A 112 0.51 -2.06 -25.59
CA GLU A 112 1.11 -3.39 -25.46
C GLU A 112 0.16 -4.34 -24.75
N THR A 113 -0.43 -3.92 -23.63
CA THR A 113 -1.45 -4.70 -22.91
C THR A 113 -2.66 -5.01 -23.78
N CYS A 114 -3.17 -4.03 -24.55
CA CYS A 114 -4.31 -4.22 -25.45
C CYS A 114 -3.99 -5.25 -26.55
N ASN A 115 -2.79 -5.20 -27.12
CA ASN A 115 -2.34 -6.14 -28.14
C ASN A 115 -2.15 -7.55 -27.57
N LYS A 116 -1.54 -7.66 -26.39
CA LYS A 116 -1.29 -8.91 -25.67
C LYS A 116 -2.57 -9.64 -25.29
N LEU A 117 -3.55 -8.91 -24.76
CA LEU A 117 -4.82 -9.46 -24.29
C LEU A 117 -5.91 -9.47 -25.38
N ASN A 118 -5.60 -8.94 -26.57
CA ASN A 118 -6.53 -8.79 -27.69
C ASN A 118 -7.83 -8.06 -27.29
N ILE A 119 -7.69 -6.97 -26.52
CA ILE A 119 -8.80 -6.15 -26.03
C ILE A 119 -8.78 -4.76 -26.66
N SER A 120 -9.96 -4.16 -26.80
CA SER A 120 -10.06 -2.77 -27.24
C SER A 120 -9.67 -1.81 -26.12
N ARG A 121 -9.27 -0.59 -26.51
CA ARG A 121 -8.96 0.50 -25.57
C ARG A 121 -10.09 0.75 -24.57
N ASN A 122 -11.35 0.69 -25.01
CA ASN A 122 -12.51 0.93 -24.14
C ASN A 122 -12.61 -0.16 -23.06
N ILE A 123 -12.45 -1.42 -23.46
CA ILE A 123 -12.49 -2.57 -22.56
C ILE A 123 -11.35 -2.49 -21.54
N TYR A 124 -10.14 -2.10 -21.98
CA TYR A 124 -9.02 -1.86 -21.08
C TYR A 124 -9.35 -0.88 -19.96
N TYR A 125 -9.93 0.29 -20.29
CA TYR A 125 -10.30 1.27 -19.27
C TYR A 125 -11.49 0.81 -18.40
N CYS A 126 -12.39 -0.01 -18.93
CA CYS A 126 -13.46 -0.64 -18.14
C CYS A 126 -12.89 -1.58 -17.07
N TYR A 127 -11.96 -2.47 -17.44
CA TYR A 127 -11.30 -3.37 -16.48
C TYR A 127 -10.49 -2.59 -15.44
N LEU A 128 -9.77 -1.56 -15.87
CA LEU A 128 -9.05 -0.72 -14.93
C LEU A 128 -9.98 -0.06 -13.91
N GLN A 129 -11.09 0.52 -14.38
CA GLN A 129 -12.09 1.15 -13.51
C GLN A 129 -12.73 0.14 -12.55
N GLU A 130 -13.03 -1.07 -13.02
CA GLU A 130 -13.54 -2.16 -12.18
C GLU A 130 -12.54 -2.50 -11.05
N GLY A 131 -11.27 -2.68 -11.41
CA GLY A 131 -10.21 -2.94 -10.44
C GLY A 131 -10.02 -1.83 -9.41
N MET A 132 -10.00 -0.58 -9.87
CA MET A 132 -9.88 0.59 -8.99
C MET A 132 -11.11 0.76 -8.10
N HIS A 133 -12.31 0.46 -8.60
CA HIS A 133 -13.52 0.51 -7.82
C HIS A 133 -13.53 -0.55 -6.71
N TYR A 134 -13.11 -1.77 -7.00
CA TYR A 134 -12.96 -2.80 -5.97
C TYR A 134 -11.94 -2.41 -4.89
N ALA A 135 -10.78 -1.87 -5.30
CA ALA A 135 -9.78 -1.37 -4.36
C ALA A 135 -10.32 -0.23 -3.46
N GLN A 136 -11.18 0.64 -4.00
CA GLN A 136 -11.89 1.66 -3.20
C GLN A 136 -12.79 1.02 -2.14
N LEU A 137 -13.57 0.01 -2.50
CA LEU A 137 -14.45 -0.70 -1.57
C LEU A 137 -13.64 -1.37 -0.45
N CYS A 138 -12.52 -2.02 -0.79
CA CYS A 138 -11.62 -2.60 0.21
C CYS A 138 -11.04 -1.55 1.17
N ALA A 139 -10.61 -0.40 0.64
CA ALA A 139 -10.06 0.68 1.45
C ALA A 139 -11.12 1.28 2.40
N VAL A 140 -12.38 1.37 1.96
CA VAL A 140 -13.50 1.78 2.82
C VAL A 140 -13.76 0.74 3.91
N GLY A 141 -13.78 -0.55 3.56
CA GLY A 141 -13.96 -1.64 4.52
C GLY A 141 -12.87 -1.69 5.60
N LEU A 142 -11.64 -1.26 5.26
CA LEU A 142 -10.51 -1.15 6.19
C LEU A 142 -10.43 0.20 6.92
N GLN A 143 -11.45 1.06 6.76
CA GLN A 143 -11.55 2.40 7.36
C GLN A 143 -10.38 3.32 6.98
N LEU A 144 -9.79 3.11 5.80
CA LEU A 144 -8.74 3.99 5.25
C LEU A 144 -9.33 5.22 4.57
N MET A 145 -10.57 5.12 4.12
CA MET A 145 -11.30 6.19 3.46
C MET A 145 -12.76 6.17 3.88
N ALA A 146 -13.40 7.34 3.92
CA ALA A 146 -14.84 7.46 4.05
C ALA A 146 -15.48 7.61 2.66
N LEU A 147 -16.63 6.94 2.45
CA LEU A 147 -17.52 7.23 1.32
C LEU A 147 -18.26 8.53 1.65
N PHE A 148 -17.90 9.62 0.98
CA PHE A 148 -18.67 10.86 0.95
C PHE A 148 -19.23 11.07 -0.45
#